data_AF-A0A534LHW0-F1
#
_entry.id   AF-A0A534LHW0-F1
#
_cell.length_a   1.000
_cell.length_b   1.000
_cell.length_c   1.000
_cell.angle_alpha   90.00
_cell.angle_beta   90.00
_cell.angle_gamma   90.00
#
_symmetry.space_group_name_H-M   'P 1'
#
loop_
_entity.id
_entity.type
_entity.pdbx_description
1 polymer ?
#
loop_
_entity_poly.entity_id
_entity_poly.type
_entity_poly.pdbx_seq_one_letter_code
_entity_poly.pdbx_strand_id
1 'polypeptide(L)'
;LRQATALIHVIDATGGTDFEGNPVPAGSHDPIEDVHFLEDELAHWIAGILSRNWDKEARRADLEETPPEKVLLGRLTGLGFTDMQIHMALREAPLDPKMAHWTSEDLFRLARSLRQRGKPMILAANKADLAPSDTLDKLVNLEGYHTIPTSAEYELALRRAATASLIAYEPGGPSFKILEPEKLTAIQAKALDTIAVFLQKRGSTGVQQCLEEAVFKLLNLIVVFPVEDEHHWSDKSGNVLPDAFLVPRGSTAADVAFKVHTDLGNHFIRAINARTKMVVGRDHPVEDGDVIKIVAKA
;
A
#
# COMPACT_ATOMS: atom_id res chain seq x y z
N LEU A 1 -9.11 7.10 2.86
CA LEU A 1 -7.93 7.45 3.68
C LEU A 1 -7.98 6.90 5.11
N ARG A 2 -9.07 7.08 5.87
CA ARG A 2 -9.19 6.63 7.29
C ARG A 2 -8.66 5.22 7.57
N GLN A 3 -9.19 4.19 6.89
CA GLN A 3 -8.78 2.80 7.11
C GLN A 3 -7.68 2.32 6.15
N ALA A 4 -7.07 3.21 5.35
CA ALA A 4 -6.06 2.80 4.37
C ALA A 4 -4.75 2.40 5.08
N THR A 5 -4.21 1.22 4.82
CA THR A 5 -2.95 0.75 5.41
C THR A 5 -1.71 1.34 4.72
N ALA A 6 -1.86 1.76 3.46
CA ALA A 6 -0.85 2.46 2.67
C ALA A 6 -1.53 3.50 1.77
N LEU A 7 -0.76 4.48 1.30
CA LEU A 7 -1.21 5.53 0.38
C LEU A 7 -0.36 5.53 -0.89
N ILE A 8 -1.00 5.71 -2.04
CA ILE A 8 -0.32 6.07 -3.29
C ILE A 8 -0.64 7.54 -3.53
N HIS A 9 0.34 8.41 -3.32
CA HIS A 9 0.20 9.83 -3.55
C HIS A 9 0.56 10.13 -5.00
N VAL A 10 -0.47 10.47 -5.78
CA VAL A 10 -0.28 10.88 -7.17
C VAL A 10 0.13 12.35 -7.21
N ILE A 11 1.27 12.65 -7.82
CA ILE A 11 1.80 14.01 -7.99
C ILE A 11 1.98 14.32 -9.49
N ASP A 12 1.87 15.59 -9.87
CA ASP A 12 2.16 16.02 -11.24
C ASP A 12 3.66 16.22 -11.43
N ALA A 13 4.33 15.25 -12.07
CA ALA A 13 5.78 15.32 -12.29
C ALA A 13 6.22 16.46 -13.23
N THR A 14 5.29 17.08 -13.96
CA THR A 14 5.60 18.20 -14.86
C THR A 14 5.75 19.53 -14.10
N GLY A 15 5.28 19.63 -12.85
CA GLY A 15 5.18 20.91 -12.14
C GLY A 15 4.23 21.89 -12.85
N GLY A 16 3.24 21.36 -13.57
CA GLY A 16 2.23 22.12 -14.33
C GLY A 16 0.91 22.31 -13.60
N THR A 17 0.86 22.00 -12.31
CA THR A 17 -0.29 22.25 -11.43
C THR A 17 0.19 22.90 -10.14
N ASP A 18 -0.58 23.85 -9.60
CA ASP A 18 -0.34 24.41 -8.27
C ASP A 18 -0.96 23.54 -7.16
N PHE A 19 -0.79 23.96 -5.90
CA PHE A 19 -1.31 23.27 -4.71
C PHE A 19 -2.85 23.19 -4.66
N GLU A 20 -3.58 24.03 -5.41
CA GLU A 20 -5.04 23.97 -5.54
C GLU A 20 -5.48 23.08 -6.72
N GLY A 21 -4.53 22.61 -7.53
CA GLY A 21 -4.77 21.83 -8.73
C GLY A 21 -5.08 22.66 -9.98
N ASN A 22 -4.84 23.97 -9.96
CA ASN A 22 -5.00 24.81 -11.13
C ASN A 22 -3.83 24.62 -12.10
N PRO A 23 -4.07 24.65 -13.43
CA PRO A 23 -3.00 24.58 -14.42
C PRO A 23 -2.07 25.80 -14.34
N VAL A 24 -0.79 25.55 -14.18
CA VAL A 24 0.29 26.54 -14.25
C VAL A 24 1.29 26.16 -15.34
N PRO A 25 2.14 27.08 -15.83
CA PRO A 25 3.18 26.73 -16.79
C PRO A 25 4.07 25.61 -16.24
N ALA A 26 4.35 24.58 -17.04
CA ALA A 26 5.16 23.43 -16.61
C ALA A 26 6.52 23.87 -16.06
N GLY A 27 6.93 23.27 -14.93
CA GLY A 27 8.15 23.60 -14.20
C GLY A 27 8.05 24.86 -13.32
N SER A 28 6.88 25.47 -13.20
CA SER A 28 6.69 26.64 -12.31
C SER A 28 6.39 26.24 -10.86
N HIS A 29 5.91 25.02 -10.64
CA HIS A 29 5.66 24.43 -9.33
C HIS A 29 6.63 23.28 -9.07
N ASP A 30 7.11 23.13 -7.83
CA ASP A 30 7.92 21.98 -7.43
C ASP A 30 7.00 20.88 -6.87
N PRO A 31 6.90 19.70 -7.52
CA PRO A 31 6.04 18.62 -7.06
C PRO A 31 6.40 18.08 -5.66
N ILE A 32 7.61 18.38 -5.15
CA ILE A 32 8.02 18.02 -3.79
C ILE A 32 7.23 18.82 -2.75
N GLU A 33 6.82 20.05 -3.06
CA GLU A 33 5.98 20.85 -2.15
C GLU A 33 4.62 20.20 -1.92
N ASP A 34 4.03 19.58 -2.96
CA ASP A 34 2.76 18.85 -2.84
C ASP A 34 2.88 17.66 -1.89
N VAL A 35 4.02 16.97 -1.91
CA VAL A 35 4.30 15.85 -1.02
C VAL A 35 4.33 16.33 0.43
N HIS A 36 5.11 17.37 0.73
CA HIS A 36 5.21 17.93 2.08
C HIS A 36 3.88 18.50 2.57
N PHE A 37 3.11 19.12 1.67
CA PHE A 37 1.79 19.62 1.96
C PHE A 37 0.86 18.50 2.44
N LEU A 38 0.72 17.41 1.67
CA LEU A 38 -0.13 16.27 2.08
C LEU A 38 0.34 15.65 3.40
N GLU A 39 1.65 15.50 3.56
CA GLU A 39 2.26 14.98 4.77
C GLU A 39 1.89 15.76 6.03
N ASP A 40 1.91 17.09 5.93
CA ASP A 40 1.55 17.98 7.03
C ASP A 40 0.04 18.02 7.24
N GLU A 41 -0.78 18.00 6.18
CA GLU A 41 -2.24 17.91 6.32
C GLU A 41 -2.66 16.63 7.06
N LEU A 42 -2.05 15.49 6.70
CA LEU A 42 -2.33 14.21 7.37
C LEU A 42 -1.93 14.26 8.86
N ALA A 43 -0.80 14.87 9.18
CA ALA A 43 -0.37 15.06 10.56
C ALA A 43 -1.32 15.98 11.34
N HIS A 44 -1.71 17.11 10.76
CA HIS A 44 -2.67 18.04 11.37
C HIS A 44 -4.03 17.38 11.59
N TRP A 45 -4.47 16.55 10.64
CA TRP A 45 -5.72 15.83 10.75
C TRP A 45 -5.69 14.80 11.90
N ILE A 46 -4.62 14.02 12.02
CA ILE A 46 -4.43 13.08 13.15
C ILE A 46 -4.34 13.85 14.47
N ALA A 47 -3.57 14.94 14.52
CA ALA A 47 -3.47 15.80 15.70
C ALA A 47 -4.83 16.39 16.10
N GLY A 48 -5.64 16.79 15.11
CA GLY A 48 -7.00 17.27 15.30
C GLY A 48 -7.99 16.22 15.79
N ILE A 49 -7.69 14.93 15.64
CA ILE A 49 -8.44 13.83 16.28
C ILE A 49 -7.98 13.65 17.73
N LEU A 50 -6.67 13.69 17.96
CA LEU A 50 -6.07 13.55 19.29
C LEU A 50 -6.46 14.69 20.24
N SER A 51 -6.45 15.94 19.76
CA SER A 51 -6.69 17.12 20.59
C SER A 51 -8.13 17.27 21.09
N ARG A 52 -9.11 16.62 20.45
CA ARG A 52 -10.53 16.75 20.83
C ARG A 52 -10.77 16.25 22.24
N ASN A 53 -11.15 17.13 23.16
CA ASN A 53 -11.38 16.80 24.57
C ASN A 53 -10.16 16.14 25.25
N TRP A 54 -8.93 16.42 24.80
CA TRP A 54 -7.73 15.77 25.32
C TRP A 54 -7.55 16.03 26.82
N ASP A 55 -7.63 17.29 27.27
CA ASP A 55 -7.36 17.67 28.67
C ASP A 55 -8.18 16.89 29.71
N LYS A 56 -9.47 16.68 29.42
CA LYS A 56 -10.38 15.97 30.33
C LYS A 56 -10.03 14.49 30.39
N GLU A 57 -9.72 13.89 29.26
CA GLU A 57 -9.40 12.47 29.19
C GLU A 57 -8.00 12.17 29.72
N ALA A 58 -7.03 13.02 29.40
CA ALA A 58 -5.66 12.93 29.90
C ALA A 58 -5.61 12.96 31.44
N ARG A 59 -6.32 13.92 32.07
CA ARG A 59 -6.41 13.98 33.54
C ARG A 59 -7.08 12.74 34.15
N ARG A 60 -8.12 12.22 33.51
CA ARG A 60 -8.79 10.99 33.96
C ARG A 60 -7.85 9.79 33.84
N ALA A 61 -7.18 9.66 32.70
CA ALA A 61 -6.27 8.56 32.43
C ALA A 61 -5.06 8.57 33.39
N ASP A 62 -4.52 9.75 33.71
CA ASP A 62 -3.46 9.91 34.71
C ASP A 62 -3.93 9.52 36.12
N LEU A 63 -5.19 9.85 36.50
CA LEU A 63 -5.78 9.46 37.80
C LEU A 63 -6.06 7.94 37.89
N GLU A 64 -6.47 7.34 36.78
CA GLU A 64 -6.77 5.91 36.66
C GLU A 64 -5.52 5.06 36.34
N GLU A 65 -4.34 5.67 36.26
CA GLU A 65 -3.06 5.04 35.85
C GLU A 65 -3.19 4.25 34.53
N THR A 66 -4.03 4.74 33.61
CA THR A 66 -4.25 4.09 32.32
C THR A 66 -3.07 4.34 31.38
N PRO A 67 -2.50 3.30 30.74
CA PRO A 67 -1.41 3.48 29.78
C PRO A 67 -1.80 4.37 28.60
N PRO A 68 -0.92 5.28 28.14
CA PRO A 68 -1.18 6.13 26.98
C PRO A 68 -1.53 5.34 25.72
N GLU A 69 -0.93 4.17 25.52
CA GLU A 69 -1.22 3.27 24.39
C GLU A 69 -2.71 2.98 24.27
N LYS A 70 -3.37 2.67 25.40
CA LYS A 70 -4.78 2.29 25.43
C LYS A 70 -5.70 3.46 25.10
N VAL A 71 -5.36 4.66 25.58
CA VAL A 71 -6.10 5.89 25.30
C VAL A 71 -6.00 6.24 23.82
N LEU A 72 -4.77 6.19 23.27
CA LEU A 72 -4.50 6.49 21.87
C LEU A 72 -5.15 5.46 20.94
N LEU A 73 -5.05 4.17 21.25
CA LEU A 73 -5.70 3.13 20.46
C LEU A 73 -7.21 3.35 20.41
N GLY A 74 -7.85 3.65 21.55
CA GLY A 74 -9.27 3.97 21.63
C GLY A 74 -9.68 5.11 20.70
N ARG A 75 -8.89 6.20 20.69
CA ARG A 75 -9.13 7.39 19.85
C ARG A 75 -8.85 7.15 18.36
N LEU A 76 -7.86 6.32 18.06
CA LEU A 76 -7.37 6.07 16.71
C LEU A 76 -7.92 4.77 16.09
N THR A 77 -8.85 4.08 16.77
CA THR A 77 -9.51 2.85 16.26
C THR A 77 -10.06 3.03 14.85
N GLY A 78 -10.67 4.17 14.54
CA GLY A 78 -11.22 4.49 13.22
C GLY A 78 -10.18 4.69 12.11
N LEU A 79 -8.89 4.72 12.47
CA LEU A 79 -7.77 4.93 11.56
C LEU A 79 -6.96 3.65 11.28
N GLY A 80 -7.25 2.55 11.98
CA GLY A 80 -6.58 1.26 11.73
C GLY A 80 -5.12 1.22 12.16
N PHE A 81 -4.74 1.96 13.21
CA PHE A 81 -3.42 1.82 13.84
C PHE A 81 -3.36 0.55 14.68
N THR A 82 -2.21 -0.12 14.65
CA THR A 82 -1.91 -1.26 15.52
C THR A 82 -1.29 -0.80 16.84
N ASP A 83 -1.43 -1.61 17.89
CA ASP A 83 -0.78 -1.36 19.19
C ASP A 83 0.73 -1.15 19.04
N MET A 84 1.38 -1.95 18.19
CA MET A 84 2.81 -1.84 17.93
C MET A 84 3.18 -0.48 17.31
N GLN A 85 2.41 0.01 16.34
CA GLN A 85 2.66 1.32 15.72
C GLN A 85 2.52 2.46 16.74
N ILE A 86 1.51 2.41 17.61
CA ILE A 86 1.30 3.41 18.65
C ILE A 86 2.43 3.38 19.68
N HIS A 87 2.80 2.19 20.15
CA HIS A 87 3.87 2.02 21.13
C HIS A 87 5.23 2.51 20.58
N MET A 88 5.54 2.20 19.31
CA MET A 88 6.75 2.72 18.66
C MET A 88 6.72 4.25 18.52
N ALA A 89 5.58 4.84 18.14
CA ALA A 89 5.46 6.28 18.01
C ALA A 89 5.64 7.02 19.35
N LEU A 90 5.08 6.46 20.43
CA LEU A 90 5.28 6.99 21.79
C LEU A 90 6.73 6.94 22.24
N ARG A 91 7.48 5.90 21.86
CA ARG A 91 8.89 5.76 22.22
C ARG A 91 9.80 6.77 21.52
N GLU A 92 9.43 7.20 20.33
CA GLU A 92 10.19 8.17 19.52
C GLU A 92 9.85 9.62 19.85
N ALA A 93 8.62 9.87 20.30
CA ALA A 93 8.19 11.18 20.73
C ALA A 93 8.69 11.47 22.16
N PRO A 94 9.47 12.53 22.39
CA PRO A 94 9.85 12.94 23.75
C PRO A 94 8.63 13.55 24.44
N LEU A 95 7.89 12.72 25.19
CA LEU A 95 6.65 13.11 25.87
C LEU A 95 6.81 13.03 27.39
N ASP A 96 6.07 13.88 28.12
CA ASP A 96 5.98 13.81 29.58
C ASP A 96 5.29 12.49 29.98
N PRO A 97 5.72 11.81 31.07
CA PRO A 97 5.02 10.64 31.58
C PRO A 97 3.53 10.88 31.89
N LYS A 98 3.17 12.11 32.26
CA LYS A 98 1.78 12.51 32.51
C LYS A 98 1.14 13.06 31.25
N MET A 99 0.06 12.42 30.81
CA MET A 99 -0.68 12.84 29.61
C MET A 99 -1.28 14.24 29.76
N ALA A 100 -1.61 14.65 30.99
CA ALA A 100 -2.17 15.98 31.27
C ALA A 100 -1.20 17.13 31.00
N HIS A 101 0.10 16.86 30.86
CA HIS A 101 1.11 17.86 30.50
C HIS A 101 1.35 17.96 28.99
N TRP A 102 0.76 17.07 28.18
CA TRP A 102 0.99 17.07 26.74
C TRP A 102 0.34 18.29 26.10
N THR A 103 1.17 19.06 25.42
CA THR A 103 0.74 20.26 24.69
C THR A 103 0.22 19.91 23.30
N SER A 104 -0.44 20.87 22.64
CA SER A 104 -0.84 20.72 21.23
C SER A 104 0.34 20.42 20.30
N GLU A 105 1.53 20.94 20.61
CA GLU A 105 2.76 20.67 19.87
C GLU A 105 3.25 19.24 20.08
N ASP A 106 3.12 18.71 21.30
CA ASP A 106 3.43 17.32 21.62
C ASP A 106 2.49 16.36 20.86
N LEU A 107 1.20 16.65 20.85
CA LEU A 107 0.21 15.89 20.09
C LEU A 107 0.48 15.94 18.59
N PHE A 108 0.92 17.09 18.07
CA PHE A 108 1.29 17.22 16.67
C PHE A 108 2.55 16.42 16.32
N ARG A 109 3.58 16.43 17.18
CA ARG A 109 4.78 15.60 17.02
C ARG A 109 4.44 14.11 17.05
N LEU A 110 3.61 13.69 18.00
CA LEU A 110 3.10 12.32 18.08
C LEU A 110 2.31 11.95 16.81
N ALA A 111 1.46 12.85 16.32
CA ALA A 111 0.70 12.64 15.09
C ALA A 111 1.59 12.47 13.86
N ARG A 112 2.69 13.24 13.74
CA ARG A 112 3.70 13.06 12.68
C ARG A 112 4.35 11.67 12.74
N SER A 113 4.80 11.24 13.92
CA SER A 113 5.41 9.90 14.09
C SER A 113 4.41 8.78 13.78
N LEU A 114 3.17 8.90 14.27
CA LEU A 114 2.09 7.97 13.95
C LEU A 114 1.86 7.91 12.43
N ARG A 115 1.71 9.05 11.76
CA ARG A 115 1.51 9.11 10.29
C ARG A 115 2.60 8.34 9.55
N GLN A 116 3.88 8.58 9.87
CA GLN A 116 5.00 7.90 9.22
C GLN A 116 4.93 6.37 9.38
N ARG A 117 4.46 5.87 10.52
CA ARG A 117 4.41 4.44 10.82
C ARG A 117 3.14 3.72 10.37
N GLY A 118 2.00 4.41 10.46
CA GLY A 118 0.68 3.83 10.21
C GLY A 118 0.09 4.16 8.85
N LYS A 119 0.65 5.14 8.14
CA LYS A 119 0.23 5.56 6.80
C LYS A 119 1.44 5.72 5.87
N PRO A 120 2.22 4.64 5.66
CA PRO A 120 3.32 4.67 4.71
C PRO A 120 2.81 5.01 3.30
N MET A 121 3.64 5.68 2.50
CA MET A 121 3.25 6.20 1.19
C MET A 121 4.26 5.91 0.08
N ILE A 122 3.73 5.70 -1.12
CA ILE A 122 4.47 5.67 -2.38
C ILE A 122 4.09 6.90 -3.19
N LEU A 123 5.06 7.52 -3.86
CA LEU A 123 4.80 8.63 -4.77
C LEU A 123 4.63 8.10 -6.19
N ALA A 124 3.48 8.37 -6.80
CA ALA A 124 3.24 8.12 -8.22
C ALA A 124 3.49 9.43 -8.97
N ALA A 125 4.68 9.58 -9.55
CA ALA A 125 5.08 10.74 -10.34
C ALA A 125 4.39 10.70 -11.71
N ASN A 126 3.14 11.17 -11.76
CA ASN A 126 2.24 11.08 -12.90
C ASN A 126 2.62 12.09 -13.99
N LYS A 127 2.14 11.84 -15.23
CA LYS A 127 2.51 12.57 -16.44
C LYS A 127 4.01 12.43 -16.78
N ALA A 128 4.60 11.27 -16.44
CA ALA A 128 6.00 10.96 -16.76
C ALA A 128 6.30 10.90 -18.28
N ASP A 129 5.26 10.87 -19.12
CA ASP A 129 5.34 11.00 -20.57
C ASP A 129 5.56 12.44 -21.05
N LEU A 130 5.17 13.43 -20.25
CA LEU A 130 5.33 14.86 -20.56
C LEU A 130 6.44 15.52 -19.74
N ALA A 131 6.79 14.96 -18.59
CA ALA A 131 7.75 15.57 -17.69
C ALA A 131 9.20 15.49 -18.23
N PRO A 132 10.01 16.56 -18.02
CA PRO A 132 11.43 16.54 -18.35
C PRO A 132 12.16 15.39 -17.62
N SER A 133 13.18 14.81 -18.27
CA SER A 133 14.00 13.74 -17.67
C SER A 133 14.58 14.15 -16.33
N ASP A 134 15.15 15.36 -16.26
CA ASP A 134 15.88 15.83 -15.08
C ASP A 134 14.96 16.00 -13.86
N THR A 135 13.71 16.42 -14.08
CA THR A 135 12.71 16.53 -13.00
C THR A 135 12.29 15.15 -12.51
N LEU A 136 12.04 14.21 -13.43
CA LEU A 136 11.70 12.84 -13.07
C LEU A 136 12.84 12.16 -12.31
N ASP A 137 14.08 12.35 -12.74
CA ASP A 137 15.24 11.76 -12.08
C ASP A 137 15.42 12.33 -10.67
N LYS A 138 15.13 13.62 -10.44
CA LYS A 138 15.10 14.20 -9.08
C LYS A 138 14.03 13.58 -8.21
N LEU A 139 12.81 13.40 -8.73
CA LEU A 139 11.70 12.81 -7.98
C LEU A 139 11.93 11.33 -7.66
N VAL A 140 12.51 10.57 -8.60
CA VAL A 140 12.84 9.15 -8.42
C VAL A 140 13.94 8.94 -7.38
N ASN A 141 14.95 9.83 -7.36
CA ASN A 141 16.07 9.75 -6.44
C ASN A 141 15.85 10.55 -5.14
N LEU A 142 14.61 10.95 -4.85
CA LEU A 142 14.29 11.73 -3.66
C LEU A 142 14.50 10.87 -2.40
N GLU A 143 15.42 11.28 -1.54
CA GLU A 143 15.73 10.54 -0.31
C GLU A 143 14.51 10.43 0.61
N GLY A 144 14.27 9.23 1.15
CA GLY A 144 13.17 8.96 2.07
C GLY A 144 11.82 8.67 1.39
N TYR A 145 11.73 8.81 0.07
CA TYR A 145 10.52 8.52 -0.68
C TYR A 145 10.73 7.41 -1.71
N HIS A 146 9.72 6.57 -1.85
CA HIS A 146 9.68 5.55 -2.88
C HIS A 146 8.80 6.06 -4.03
N THR A 147 9.44 6.54 -5.10
CA THR A 147 8.77 7.22 -6.21
C THR A 147 8.81 6.41 -7.49
N ILE A 148 7.66 6.28 -8.15
CA ILE A 148 7.49 5.51 -9.38
C ILE A 148 6.97 6.45 -10.49
N PRO A 149 7.74 6.63 -11.58
CA PRO A 149 7.28 7.38 -12.75
C PRO A 149 6.06 6.70 -13.35
N THR A 150 4.98 7.45 -13.49
CA THR A 150 3.67 6.91 -13.88
C THR A 150 3.06 7.72 -15.03
N SER A 151 2.36 7.05 -15.92
CA SER A 151 1.47 7.68 -16.89
C SER A 151 0.09 7.03 -16.82
N ALA A 152 -0.79 7.65 -16.02
CA ALA A 152 -2.14 7.14 -15.80
C ALA A 152 -3.00 7.20 -17.08
N GLU A 153 -2.77 8.19 -17.95
CA GLU A 153 -3.49 8.32 -19.22
C GLU A 153 -3.16 7.17 -20.16
N TYR A 154 -1.88 6.77 -20.23
CA TYR A 154 -1.46 5.65 -21.09
C TYR A 154 -2.01 4.32 -20.57
N GLU A 155 -2.00 4.09 -19.25
CA GLU A 155 -2.62 2.91 -18.65
C GLU A 155 -4.13 2.86 -18.95
N LEU A 156 -4.82 3.98 -18.80
CA LEU A 156 -6.26 4.07 -19.09
C LEU A 156 -6.55 3.77 -20.57
N ALA A 157 -5.76 4.33 -21.48
CA ALA A 157 -5.89 4.09 -22.92
C ALA A 157 -5.68 2.61 -23.27
N LEU A 158 -4.63 1.97 -22.74
CA LEU A 158 -4.37 0.55 -22.94
C LEU A 158 -5.48 -0.34 -22.38
N ARG A 159 -5.95 -0.07 -21.16
CA ARG A 159 -7.05 -0.84 -20.54
C ARG A 159 -8.35 -0.70 -21.31
N ARG A 160 -8.67 0.50 -21.82
CA ARG A 160 -9.85 0.71 -22.69
C ARG A 160 -9.72 -0.04 -24.01
N ALA A 161 -8.56 0.04 -24.66
CA ALA A 161 -8.30 -0.68 -25.91
C ALA A 161 -8.37 -2.21 -25.73
N ALA A 162 -7.87 -2.73 -24.60
CA ALA A 162 -7.94 -4.15 -24.27
C ALA A 162 -9.37 -4.60 -23.98
N THR A 163 -10.14 -3.80 -23.25
CA THR A 163 -11.57 -4.06 -22.99
C THR A 163 -12.38 -4.07 -24.29
N ALA A 164 -12.02 -3.22 -25.25
CA ALA A 164 -12.60 -3.21 -26.60
C ALA A 164 -12.09 -4.33 -27.52
N SER A 165 -11.25 -5.26 -27.02
CA SER A 165 -10.63 -6.34 -27.79
C SER A 165 -9.79 -5.89 -28.99
N LEU A 166 -9.34 -4.63 -29.00
CA LEU A 166 -8.47 -4.09 -30.06
C LEU A 166 -7.02 -4.54 -29.86
N ILE A 167 -6.61 -4.70 -28.59
CA ILE A 167 -5.28 -5.15 -28.19
C ILE A 167 -5.39 -6.25 -27.13
N ALA A 168 -4.37 -7.11 -27.07
CA ALA A 168 -4.09 -7.93 -25.91
C ALA A 168 -3.02 -7.23 -25.06
N TYR A 169 -3.42 -6.77 -23.88
CA TYR A 169 -2.57 -6.08 -22.93
C TYR A 169 -2.80 -6.64 -21.52
N GLU A 170 -1.70 -6.94 -20.84
CA GLU A 170 -1.70 -7.29 -19.42
C GLU A 170 -1.33 -6.02 -18.62
N PRO A 171 -2.12 -5.60 -17.62
CA PRO A 171 -1.82 -4.42 -16.81
C PRO A 171 -0.40 -4.46 -16.24
N GLY A 172 0.35 -3.37 -16.40
CA GLY A 172 1.76 -3.33 -15.99
C GLY A 172 2.74 -4.00 -16.94
N GLY A 173 2.26 -4.66 -18.01
CA GLY A 173 3.10 -5.32 -18.99
C GLY A 173 3.96 -4.34 -19.79
N PRO A 174 5.17 -4.77 -20.23
CA PRO A 174 6.10 -3.94 -21.02
C PRO A 174 5.72 -3.81 -22.50
N SER A 175 4.70 -4.54 -22.94
CA SER A 175 4.25 -4.52 -24.33
C SER A 175 2.79 -4.95 -24.43
N PHE A 176 2.19 -4.70 -25.58
CA PHE A 176 0.86 -5.16 -25.94
C PHE A 176 0.89 -5.68 -27.38
N LYS A 177 -0.08 -6.53 -27.73
CA LYS A 177 -0.26 -7.04 -29.09
C LYS A 177 -1.50 -6.44 -29.70
N ILE A 178 -1.42 -5.90 -30.92
CA ILE A 178 -2.58 -5.43 -31.66
C ILE A 178 -3.28 -6.65 -32.28
N LEU A 179 -4.56 -6.84 -31.97
CA LEU A 179 -5.37 -7.95 -32.47
C LEU A 179 -6.05 -7.59 -33.79
N GLU A 180 -6.56 -6.36 -33.88
CA GLU A 180 -7.35 -5.90 -35.03
C GLU A 180 -6.83 -4.57 -35.59
N PRO A 181 -5.76 -4.59 -36.41
CA PRO A 181 -5.16 -3.38 -36.99
C PRO A 181 -6.15 -2.58 -37.85
N GLU A 182 -7.08 -3.28 -38.50
CA GLU A 182 -8.03 -2.71 -39.46
C GLU A 182 -9.14 -1.89 -38.79
N LYS A 183 -9.44 -2.16 -37.52
CA LYS A 183 -10.46 -1.42 -36.74
C LYS A 183 -9.90 -0.16 -36.08
N LEU A 184 -8.58 0.05 -36.13
CA LEU A 184 -7.93 1.20 -35.53
C LEU A 184 -8.06 2.43 -36.44
N THR A 185 -8.50 3.54 -35.86
CA THR A 185 -8.36 4.84 -36.53
C THR A 185 -6.88 5.25 -36.59
N ALA A 186 -6.51 6.08 -37.57
CA ALA A 186 -5.13 6.59 -37.69
C ALA A 186 -4.64 7.31 -36.41
N ILE A 187 -5.55 7.97 -35.69
CA ILE A 187 -5.25 8.64 -34.42
C ILE A 187 -4.95 7.61 -33.32
N GLN A 188 -5.75 6.55 -33.22
CA GLN A 188 -5.53 5.47 -32.24
C GLN A 188 -4.24 4.70 -32.52
N ALA A 189 -3.95 4.39 -33.78
CA ALA A 189 -2.70 3.73 -34.16
C ALA A 189 -1.49 4.56 -33.73
N LYS A 190 -1.48 5.87 -34.04
CA LYS A 190 -0.40 6.77 -33.63
C LYS A 190 -0.26 6.92 -32.11
N ALA A 191 -1.38 6.94 -31.39
CA ALA A 191 -1.38 6.97 -29.93
C ALA A 191 -0.78 5.68 -29.35
N LEU A 192 -1.17 4.51 -29.88
CA LEU A 192 -0.60 3.22 -29.48
C LEU A 192 0.91 3.14 -29.77
N ASP A 193 1.37 3.64 -30.92
CA ASP A 193 2.80 3.69 -31.23
C ASP A 193 3.58 4.55 -30.23
N THR A 194 3.02 5.69 -29.84
CA THR A 194 3.62 6.59 -28.82
C THR A 194 3.71 5.88 -27.47
N ILE A 195 2.65 5.18 -27.07
CA ILE A 195 2.62 4.39 -25.84
C ILE A 195 3.63 3.24 -25.90
N ALA A 196 3.77 2.56 -27.04
CA ALA A 196 4.73 1.47 -27.21
C ALA A 196 6.18 1.95 -27.03
N VAL A 197 6.53 3.13 -27.56
CA VAL A 197 7.86 3.75 -27.34
C VAL A 197 8.07 4.08 -25.87
N PHE A 198 7.05 4.62 -25.18
CA PHE A 198 7.12 4.88 -23.74
C PHE A 198 7.35 3.61 -22.93
N LEU A 199 6.62 2.53 -23.22
CA LEU A 199 6.77 1.22 -22.58
C LEU A 199 8.14 0.61 -22.86
N GLN A 200 8.70 0.73 -24.07
CA GLN A 200 10.05 0.26 -24.37
C GLN A 200 11.12 1.01 -23.55
N LYS A 201 10.93 2.30 -23.31
CA LYS A 201 11.88 3.12 -22.53
C LYS A 201 11.80 2.86 -21.03
N ARG A 202 10.58 2.65 -20.48
CA ARG A 202 10.34 2.58 -19.03
C ARG A 202 9.95 1.21 -18.49
N GLY A 203 9.65 0.26 -19.37
CA GLY A 203 9.24 -1.11 -19.00
C GLY A 203 7.78 -1.24 -18.55
N SER A 204 7.13 -0.18 -18.06
CA SER A 204 5.70 -0.21 -17.72
C SER A 204 5.11 1.20 -17.75
N THR A 205 3.79 1.31 -17.54
CA THR A 205 3.09 2.59 -17.32
C THR A 205 3.31 3.15 -15.90
N GLY A 206 3.89 2.37 -14.98
CA GLY A 206 4.09 2.72 -13.58
C GLY A 206 2.87 2.52 -12.67
N VAL A 207 1.65 2.41 -13.22
CA VAL A 207 0.42 2.29 -12.40
C VAL A 207 0.38 0.95 -11.65
N GLN A 208 0.53 -0.16 -12.37
CA GLN A 208 0.54 -1.48 -11.77
C GLN A 208 1.74 -1.66 -10.83
N GLN A 209 2.90 -1.10 -11.20
CA GLN A 209 4.09 -1.09 -10.36
C GLN A 209 3.82 -0.35 -9.02
N CYS A 210 3.11 0.78 -9.03
CA CYS A 210 2.70 1.45 -7.79
C CYS A 210 1.88 0.55 -6.86
N LEU A 211 0.96 -0.23 -7.43
CA LEU A 211 0.12 -1.15 -6.66
C LEU A 211 0.95 -2.30 -6.09
N GLU A 212 1.77 -2.94 -6.91
CA GLU A 212 2.61 -4.07 -6.50
C GLU A 212 3.64 -3.66 -5.47
N GLU A 213 4.31 -2.53 -5.67
CA GLU A 213 5.30 -2.05 -4.71
C GLU A 213 4.64 -1.56 -3.41
N ALA A 214 3.40 -1.03 -3.45
CA ALA A 214 2.64 -0.73 -2.24
C ALA A 214 2.34 -2.01 -1.43
N VAL A 215 1.98 -3.09 -2.10
CA VAL A 215 1.65 -4.38 -1.46
C VAL A 215 2.91 -5.10 -0.97
N PHE A 216 3.88 -5.33 -1.86
CA PHE A 216 5.01 -6.21 -1.61
C PHE A 216 6.20 -5.53 -0.96
N LYS A 217 6.46 -4.25 -1.26
CA LYS A 217 7.61 -3.51 -0.69
C LYS A 217 7.19 -2.68 0.51
N LEU A 218 6.17 -1.84 0.37
CA LEU A 218 5.77 -0.88 1.39
C LEU A 218 5.07 -1.57 2.57
N LEU A 219 4.08 -2.42 2.29
CA LEU A 219 3.37 -3.20 3.31
C LEU A 219 4.09 -4.52 3.66
N ASN A 220 5.13 -4.87 2.90
CA ASN A 220 5.91 -6.10 3.07
C ASN A 220 5.01 -7.35 3.17
N LEU A 221 3.98 -7.40 2.32
CA LEU A 221 3.07 -8.54 2.22
C LEU A 221 3.69 -9.61 1.30
N ILE A 222 3.33 -10.86 1.54
CA ILE A 222 3.67 -12.02 0.72
C ILE A 222 2.40 -12.75 0.34
N VAL A 223 2.42 -13.47 -0.78
CA VAL A 223 1.29 -14.26 -1.26
C VAL A 223 1.42 -15.68 -0.75
N VAL A 224 0.36 -16.19 -0.14
CA VAL A 224 0.26 -17.59 0.30
C VAL A 224 -1.03 -18.20 -0.24
N PHE A 225 -0.92 -19.44 -0.71
CA PHE A 225 -2.02 -20.17 -1.34
C PHE A 225 -2.48 -21.32 -0.43
N PRO A 226 -3.57 -21.16 0.33
CA PRO A 226 -4.12 -22.27 1.08
C PRO A 226 -4.84 -23.23 0.14
N VAL A 227 -4.63 -24.52 0.36
CA VAL A 227 -5.24 -25.60 -0.43
C VAL A 227 -5.76 -26.70 0.49
N GLU A 228 -6.70 -27.49 -0.01
CA GLU A 228 -7.17 -28.67 0.72
C GLU A 228 -6.45 -29.95 0.33
N ASP A 229 -6.01 -30.05 -0.92
CA ASP A 229 -5.19 -31.15 -1.44
C ASP A 229 -3.76 -30.67 -1.72
N GLU A 230 -2.78 -31.21 -0.99
CA GLU A 230 -1.35 -30.90 -1.16
C GLU A 230 -0.73 -31.51 -2.42
N HIS A 231 -1.37 -32.49 -3.06
CA HIS A 231 -0.86 -33.15 -4.25
C HIS A 231 -1.32 -32.46 -5.53
N HIS A 232 -2.60 -32.07 -5.59
CA HIS A 232 -3.20 -31.40 -6.76
C HIS A 232 -3.26 -29.88 -6.60
N TRP A 233 -2.89 -29.37 -5.44
CA TRP A 233 -3.00 -27.95 -5.07
C TRP A 233 -4.41 -27.42 -5.27
N SER A 234 -5.42 -28.22 -4.90
CA SER A 234 -6.81 -27.93 -5.20
C SER A 234 -7.70 -27.81 -3.96
N ASP A 235 -8.88 -27.22 -4.14
CA ASP A 235 -9.99 -27.27 -3.17
C ASP A 235 -10.83 -28.55 -3.31
N LYS A 236 -11.91 -28.65 -2.51
CA LYS A 236 -12.93 -29.73 -2.61
C LYS A 236 -13.61 -29.82 -3.97
N SER A 237 -13.64 -28.73 -4.72
CA SER A 237 -14.32 -28.62 -6.01
C SER A 237 -13.39 -28.96 -7.19
N GLY A 238 -12.10 -29.19 -6.92
CA GLY A 238 -11.08 -29.45 -7.93
C GLY A 238 -10.48 -28.20 -8.58
N ASN A 239 -10.74 -27.01 -8.04
CA ASN A 239 -10.12 -25.77 -8.52
C ASN A 239 -8.66 -25.72 -8.04
N VAL A 240 -7.72 -25.56 -8.96
CA VAL A 240 -6.29 -25.46 -8.65
C VAL A 240 -5.97 -24.04 -8.17
N LEU A 241 -5.32 -23.94 -7.01
CA LEU A 241 -4.97 -22.69 -6.31
C LEU A 241 -6.18 -21.74 -6.19
N PRO A 242 -7.21 -22.15 -5.43
CA PRO A 242 -8.50 -21.45 -5.39
C PRO A 242 -8.38 -20.01 -4.89
N ASP A 243 -7.50 -19.79 -3.90
CA ASP A 243 -7.36 -18.53 -3.19
C ASP A 243 -5.88 -18.12 -3.10
N ALA A 244 -5.66 -16.80 -3.14
CA ALA A 244 -4.36 -16.17 -2.91
C ALA A 244 -4.51 -15.14 -1.78
N PHE A 245 -3.92 -15.42 -0.62
CA PHE A 245 -3.97 -14.50 0.52
C PHE A 245 -2.69 -13.67 0.62
N LEU A 246 -2.88 -12.38 0.84
CA LEU A 246 -1.81 -11.48 1.25
C LEU A 246 -1.68 -11.49 2.77
N VAL A 247 -0.50 -11.87 3.25
CA VAL A 247 -0.16 -11.88 4.68
C VAL A 247 1.16 -11.12 4.91
N PRO A 248 1.36 -10.45 6.06
CA PRO A 248 2.65 -9.83 6.37
C PRO A 248 3.80 -10.83 6.33
N ARG A 249 4.96 -10.42 5.80
CA ARG A 249 6.16 -11.24 5.87
C ARG A 249 6.51 -11.55 7.34
N GLY A 250 6.82 -12.82 7.61
CA GLY A 250 7.02 -13.33 8.96
C GLY A 250 5.75 -13.86 9.64
N SER A 251 4.61 -13.82 8.93
CA SER A 251 3.41 -14.56 9.35
C SER A 251 3.69 -16.05 9.43
N THR A 252 2.92 -16.74 10.25
CA THR A 252 3.04 -18.17 10.50
C THR A 252 1.94 -18.97 9.81
N ALA A 253 2.11 -20.29 9.73
CA ALA A 253 1.06 -21.18 9.24
C ALA A 253 -0.27 -21.03 10.02
N ALA A 254 -0.21 -20.66 11.30
CA ALA A 254 -1.40 -20.37 12.11
C ALA A 254 -2.08 -19.07 11.68
N ASP A 255 -1.32 -18.03 11.37
CA ASP A 255 -1.87 -16.74 10.91
C ASP A 255 -2.61 -16.91 9.58
N VAL A 256 -2.05 -17.72 8.67
CA VAL A 256 -2.73 -18.12 7.43
C VAL A 256 -4.03 -18.87 7.74
N ALA A 257 -4.04 -19.78 8.72
CA ALA A 257 -5.25 -20.48 9.13
C ALA A 257 -6.33 -19.53 9.66
N PHE A 258 -5.97 -18.56 10.50
CA PHE A 258 -6.90 -17.51 10.96
C PHE A 258 -7.40 -16.62 9.82
N LYS A 259 -6.59 -16.42 8.78
CA LYS A 259 -6.98 -15.67 7.58
C LYS A 259 -8.03 -16.41 6.74
N VAL A 260 -7.92 -17.73 6.65
CA VAL A 260 -8.92 -18.58 5.98
C VAL A 260 -10.22 -18.63 6.78
N HIS A 261 -10.15 -19.05 8.05
CA HIS A 261 -11.30 -19.09 8.94
C HIS A 261 -10.87 -19.15 10.40
N THR A 262 -11.55 -18.41 11.29
CA THR A 262 -11.23 -18.38 12.72
C THR A 262 -11.24 -19.77 13.37
N ASP A 263 -12.18 -20.63 12.98
CA ASP A 263 -12.24 -22.01 13.51
C ASP A 263 -11.05 -22.87 13.12
N LEU A 264 -10.50 -22.68 11.91
CA LEU A 264 -9.30 -23.39 11.46
C LEU A 264 -8.08 -22.95 12.26
N GLY A 265 -7.95 -21.64 12.55
CA GLY A 265 -6.89 -21.11 13.41
C GLY A 265 -6.99 -21.59 14.86
N ASN A 266 -8.20 -21.62 15.42
CA ASN A 266 -8.45 -22.09 16.79
C ASN A 266 -8.16 -23.58 16.95
N HIS A 267 -8.54 -24.40 15.97
CA HIS A 267 -8.38 -25.85 16.00
C HIS A 267 -7.17 -26.35 15.21
N PHE A 268 -6.20 -25.49 14.94
CA PHE A 268 -5.00 -25.82 14.17
C PHE A 268 -4.21 -26.97 14.82
N ILE A 269 -3.97 -28.04 14.07
CA ILE A 269 -3.13 -29.17 14.51
C ILE A 269 -1.75 -29.06 13.87
N ARG A 270 -1.71 -28.94 12.54
CA ARG A 270 -0.48 -28.86 11.75
C ARG A 270 -0.80 -28.27 10.37
N ALA A 271 0.22 -27.88 9.65
CA ALA A 271 0.11 -27.56 8.24
C ALA A 271 1.08 -28.43 7.42
N ILE A 272 0.86 -28.49 6.11
CA ILE A 272 1.73 -29.18 5.16
C ILE A 272 2.09 -28.18 4.08
N ASN A 273 3.39 -27.92 3.89
CA ASN A 273 3.86 -27.15 2.75
C ASN A 273 3.85 -28.07 1.53
N ALA A 274 2.95 -27.82 0.58
CA ALA A 274 2.73 -28.66 -0.58
C ALA A 274 3.89 -28.62 -1.60
N ARG A 275 4.75 -27.59 -1.55
CA ARG A 275 5.94 -27.49 -2.41
C ARG A 275 7.06 -28.39 -1.92
N THR A 276 7.36 -28.34 -0.62
CA THR A 276 8.42 -29.15 0.00
C THR A 276 7.93 -30.53 0.47
N LYS A 277 6.60 -30.72 0.53
CA LYS A 277 5.90 -31.89 1.09
C LYS A 277 6.24 -32.16 2.55
N MET A 278 6.72 -31.14 3.26
CA MET A 278 7.04 -31.25 4.68
C MET A 278 5.86 -30.83 5.55
N VAL A 279 5.70 -31.54 6.66
CA VAL A 279 4.77 -31.13 7.73
C VAL A 279 5.42 -29.98 8.50
N VAL A 280 4.68 -28.89 8.65
CA VAL A 280 5.12 -27.69 9.35
C VAL A 280 4.26 -27.44 10.59
N GLY A 281 4.91 -26.91 11.63
CA GLY A 281 4.27 -26.58 12.90
C GLY A 281 3.47 -25.28 12.86
N ARG A 282 2.85 -24.95 13.99
CA ARG A 282 2.06 -23.73 14.18
C ARG A 282 2.85 -22.46 13.91
N ASP A 283 4.06 -22.39 14.46
CA ASP A 283 4.95 -21.21 14.42
C ASP A 283 5.89 -21.20 13.21
N HIS A 284 5.67 -22.09 12.24
CA HIS A 284 6.50 -22.11 11.03
C HIS A 284 6.25 -20.83 10.20
N PRO A 285 7.29 -20.04 9.92
CA PRO A 285 7.15 -18.85 9.09
C PRO A 285 6.83 -19.25 7.65
N VAL A 286 5.87 -18.58 7.04
CA VAL A 286 5.49 -18.82 5.65
C VAL A 286 6.30 -17.93 4.71
N GLU A 287 6.62 -18.47 3.54
CA GLU A 287 7.37 -17.76 2.50
C GLU A 287 6.47 -17.35 1.33
N ASP A 288 6.98 -16.44 0.51
CA ASP A 288 6.25 -15.97 -0.66
C ASP A 288 6.06 -17.08 -1.70
N GLY A 289 4.82 -17.27 -2.13
CA GLY A 289 4.43 -18.35 -3.03
C GLY A 289 4.24 -19.71 -2.35
N ASP A 290 4.25 -19.77 -1.02
CA ASP A 290 3.98 -21.03 -0.33
C ASP A 290 2.56 -21.53 -0.59
N VAL A 291 2.47 -22.84 -0.80
CA VAL A 291 1.19 -23.56 -0.94
C VAL A 291 1.00 -24.37 0.32
N ILE A 292 0.00 -24.03 1.14
CA ILE A 292 -0.15 -24.57 2.49
C ILE A 292 -1.49 -25.29 2.65
N LYS A 293 -1.43 -26.56 3.03
CA LYS A 293 -2.60 -27.28 3.51
C LYS A 293 -2.70 -27.17 5.01
N ILE A 294 -3.83 -26.66 5.50
CA ILE A 294 -4.12 -26.55 6.93
C ILE A 294 -4.87 -27.80 7.39
N VAL A 295 -4.37 -28.45 8.45
CA VAL A 295 -5.05 -29.57 9.09
C VAL A 295 -5.54 -29.09 10.46
N ALA A 296 -6.85 -28.93 10.58
CA ALA A 296 -7.52 -28.57 11.82
C ALA A 296 -8.31 -29.76 12.39
N LYS A 297 -8.58 -29.71 13.69
CA LYS A 297 -9.46 -30.67 14.36
C LYS A 297 -10.90 -30.40 13.91
N ALA A 298 -11.59 -31.45 13.48
CA ALA A 298 -13.02 -31.41 13.17
C ALA A 298 -13.87 -31.17 14.42
#